data_AF-A0A1H4B5D8-F1
#
_entry.id   AF-A0A1H4B5D8-F1
#
_cell.length_a   1.000
_cell.length_b   1.000
_cell.length_c   1.000
_cell.angle_alpha   90.00
_cell.angle_beta   90.00
_cell.angle_gamma   90.00
#
_symmetry.space_group_name_H-M   'P 1'
#
loop_
_entity.id
_entity.type
_entity.pdbx_description
1 polymer ?
#
loop_
_entity_poly.entity_id
_entity_poly.type
_entity_poly.pdbx_seq_one_letter_code
_entity_poly.pdbx_strand_id
1 'polypeptide(L)'
;MDTLENLVQTYEKLEKNKDVILKYRSDYETSINECIRCHDLNSFEKILNEFFDLDKQYDHSLITTELLRLDFIKDALLKECSNGFRLFWEDVDNVNDLISNYNKTIFMLRRLTFDLPEVYKRESFDHLIKVTPFILQTIYEDISSPVFMKDYVFISLAMEHLKLKSYRFSINYLRLVYHKNDEINKLISQLQSLTSSSGDENE
;
A
#
# COMPACT_ATOMS: atom_id res chain seq x y z
N MET A 1 20.39 32.10 13.43
CA MET A 1 21.20 32.52 12.27
C MET A 1 21.65 31.28 11.49
N ASP A 2 22.05 30.21 12.18
CA ASP A 2 22.54 28.95 11.60
C ASP A 2 21.58 28.21 10.64
N THR A 3 20.26 28.37 10.78
CA THR A 3 19.29 27.64 9.95
C THR A 3 19.20 28.13 8.50
N LEU A 4 19.41 29.43 8.25
CA LEU A 4 19.32 29.98 6.89
C LEU A 4 20.59 29.68 6.08
N GLU A 5 21.76 29.80 6.70
CA GLU A 5 23.04 29.48 6.05
C GLU A 5 23.12 27.99 5.71
N ASN A 6 22.71 27.11 6.62
CA ASN A 6 22.62 25.68 6.34
C ASN A 6 21.65 25.38 5.19
N LEU A 7 20.49 26.07 5.16
CA LEU A 7 19.52 25.91 4.08
C LEU A 7 20.08 26.35 2.72
N VAL A 8 20.77 27.49 2.67
CA VAL A 8 21.41 28.00 1.44
C VAL A 8 22.49 27.04 0.97
N GLN A 9 23.35 26.54 1.87
CA GLN A 9 24.37 25.54 1.52
C GLN A 9 23.76 24.25 0.98
N THR A 10 22.65 23.78 1.54
CA THR A 10 21.91 22.64 1.02
C THR A 10 21.38 22.90 -0.39
N TYR A 11 20.77 24.06 -0.65
CA TYR A 11 20.30 24.41 -1.99
C TYR A 11 21.43 24.54 -3.01
N GLU A 12 22.56 25.13 -2.65
CA GLU A 12 23.72 25.20 -3.53
C GLU A 12 24.30 23.81 -3.84
N LYS A 13 24.31 22.90 -2.86
CA LYS A 13 24.72 21.51 -3.06
C LYS A 13 23.76 20.77 -3.99
N LEU A 14 22.45 20.98 -3.83
CA LEU A 14 21.42 20.41 -4.71
C LEU A 14 21.56 20.91 -6.15
N GLU A 15 21.73 22.22 -6.34
CA GLU A 15 21.87 22.81 -7.68
C GLU A 15 23.14 22.32 -8.37
N LYS A 16 24.27 22.24 -7.66
CA LYS A 16 25.54 21.71 -8.19
C LYS A 16 25.46 20.25 -8.63
N ASN A 17 24.62 19.44 -7.96
CA ASN A 17 24.50 18.00 -8.22
C ASN A 17 23.23 17.63 -8.98
N LYS A 18 22.44 18.62 -9.43
CA LYS A 18 21.11 18.43 -10.01
C LYS A 18 21.08 17.39 -11.12
N ASP A 19 21.97 17.49 -12.11
CA ASP A 19 21.97 16.58 -13.25
C ASP A 19 22.30 15.13 -12.87
N VAL A 20 23.18 14.96 -11.88
CA VAL A 20 23.54 13.64 -11.34
C VAL A 20 22.34 13.04 -10.61
N ILE A 21 21.67 13.83 -9.77
CA ILE A 21 20.46 13.42 -9.04
C ILE A 21 19.33 13.04 -10.00
N LEU A 22 19.07 13.86 -11.02
CA LEU A 22 18.04 13.60 -12.02
C LEU A 22 18.35 12.34 -12.83
N LYS A 23 19.61 12.12 -13.18
CA LYS A 23 20.02 10.91 -13.88
C LYS A 23 19.78 9.66 -13.03
N TYR A 24 20.22 9.65 -11.77
CA TYR A 24 19.94 8.53 -10.87
C TYR A 24 18.45 8.24 -10.78
N ARG A 25 17.61 9.28 -10.58
CA ARG A 25 16.16 9.11 -10.54
C ARG A 25 15.60 8.47 -11.81
N SER A 26 16.02 8.94 -12.99
CA SER A 26 15.58 8.40 -14.28
C SER A 26 15.98 6.94 -14.48
N ASP A 27 17.20 6.58 -14.11
CA ASP A 27 17.73 5.22 -14.27
C ASP A 27 16.97 4.23 -13.35
N TYR A 28 16.68 4.65 -12.12
CA TYR A 28 15.87 3.86 -11.18
C TYR A 28 14.41 3.76 -11.61
N GLU A 29 13.77 4.85 -12.05
CA GLU A 29 12.39 4.82 -12.54
C GLU A 29 12.25 3.85 -13.73
N THR A 30 13.22 3.85 -14.64
CA THR A 30 13.26 2.89 -15.76
C THR A 30 13.34 1.45 -15.27
N SER A 31 14.22 1.18 -14.31
CA SER A 31 14.42 -0.16 -13.74
C SER A 31 13.19 -0.65 -12.97
N ILE A 32 12.54 0.26 -12.23
CA ILE A 32 11.31 -0.02 -11.49
C ILE A 32 10.15 -0.29 -12.46
N ASN A 33 9.99 0.51 -13.53
CA ASN A 33 8.99 0.29 -14.56
C ASN A 33 9.13 -1.09 -15.21
N GLU A 34 10.37 -1.52 -15.49
CA GLU A 34 10.62 -2.87 -16.01
C GLU A 34 10.15 -3.96 -15.04
N CYS A 35 10.43 -3.80 -13.75
CA CYS A 35 9.98 -4.76 -12.73
C CYS A 35 8.46 -4.84 -12.64
N ILE A 36 7.77 -3.69 -12.70
CA ILE A 36 6.30 -3.64 -12.67
C ILE A 36 5.74 -4.36 -13.90
N ARG A 37 6.23 -4.03 -15.10
CA ARG A 37 5.78 -4.62 -16.37
C ARG A 37 6.00 -6.13 -16.43
N CYS A 38 7.11 -6.61 -15.88
CA CYS A 38 7.42 -8.04 -15.82
C CYS A 38 6.85 -8.75 -14.58
N HIS A 39 6.15 -8.02 -13.70
CA HIS A 39 5.66 -8.48 -12.40
C HIS A 39 6.74 -9.17 -11.54
N ASP A 40 7.99 -8.69 -11.61
CA ASP A 40 9.12 -9.22 -10.85
C ASP A 40 9.24 -8.53 -9.49
N LEU A 41 8.53 -9.10 -8.51
CA LEU A 41 8.52 -8.58 -7.13
C LEU A 41 9.89 -8.63 -6.45
N ASN A 42 10.71 -9.64 -6.75
CA ASN A 42 12.02 -9.81 -6.12
C ASN A 42 12.99 -8.72 -6.60
N SER A 43 13.01 -8.48 -7.91
CA SER A 43 13.83 -7.39 -8.48
C SER A 43 13.33 -6.03 -8.04
N PHE A 44 12.01 -5.83 -7.96
CA PHE A 44 11.42 -4.60 -7.44
C PHE A 44 11.84 -4.31 -6.00
N GLU A 45 11.76 -5.31 -5.10
CA GLU A 45 12.21 -5.18 -3.71
C GLU A 45 13.70 -4.80 -3.65
N LYS A 46 14.53 -5.52 -4.39
CA LYS A 46 15.97 -5.30 -4.41
C LYS A 46 16.32 -3.89 -4.89
N ILE A 47 15.74 -3.45 -6.01
CA ILE A 47 16.01 -2.14 -6.60
C ILE A 47 15.60 -1.01 -5.66
N LEU A 48 14.44 -1.13 -4.99
CA LEU A 48 14.02 -0.14 -4.00
C LEU A 48 14.96 -0.11 -2.80
N ASN A 49 15.33 -1.27 -2.24
CA ASN A 49 16.27 -1.31 -1.12
C ASN A 49 17.63 -0.67 -1.49
N GLU A 50 18.15 -0.96 -2.67
CA GLU A 50 19.38 -0.33 -3.20
C GLU A 50 19.24 1.19 -3.35
N PHE A 51 18.08 1.66 -3.84
CA PHE A 51 17.80 3.10 -3.96
C PHE A 51 17.80 3.80 -2.59
N PHE A 52 17.11 3.23 -1.61
CA PHE A 52 17.03 3.82 -0.26
C PHE A 52 18.38 3.80 0.47
N ASP A 53 19.23 2.81 0.21
CA ASP A 53 20.59 2.79 0.73
C ASP A 53 21.49 3.82 0.05
N LEU A 54 21.29 4.09 -1.25
CA LEU A 54 21.94 5.18 -1.97
C LEU A 54 21.49 6.54 -1.43
N ASP A 55 20.19 6.75 -1.24
CA ASP A 55 19.62 8.01 -0.75
C ASP A 55 20.19 8.43 0.61
N LYS A 56 20.43 7.47 1.52
CA LYS A 56 21.12 7.71 2.80
C LYS A 56 22.53 8.28 2.61
N GLN A 57 23.25 7.84 1.57
CA GLN A 57 24.60 8.36 1.25
C GLN A 57 24.54 9.79 0.70
N TYR A 58 23.39 10.19 0.15
CA TYR A 58 23.13 11.51 -0.41
C TYR A 58 22.30 12.41 0.52
N ASP A 59 22.26 12.12 1.83
CA ASP A 59 21.56 12.93 2.84
C ASP A 59 20.08 13.18 2.49
N HIS A 60 19.41 12.14 2.01
CA HIS A 60 17.99 12.16 1.64
C HIS A 60 17.62 13.14 0.51
N SER A 61 18.58 13.51 -0.34
CA SER A 61 18.33 14.41 -1.47
C SER A 61 17.72 13.72 -2.71
N LEU A 62 17.70 12.38 -2.76
CA LEU A 62 17.18 11.62 -3.89
C LEU A 62 15.72 11.25 -3.71
N ILE A 63 15.24 11.09 -2.48
CA ILE A 63 13.89 10.62 -2.18
C ILE A 63 12.79 11.58 -2.65
N THR A 64 11.67 11.01 -3.07
CA THR A 64 10.43 11.75 -3.37
C THR A 64 9.24 11.08 -2.69
N THR A 65 8.10 11.77 -2.64
CA THR A 65 6.85 11.20 -2.11
C THR A 65 6.41 9.95 -2.89
N GLU A 66 6.61 9.93 -4.20
CA GLU A 66 6.31 8.77 -5.05
C GLU A 66 7.18 7.57 -4.67
N LEU A 67 8.49 7.78 -4.46
CA LEU A 67 9.41 6.71 -4.06
C LEU A 67 9.11 6.18 -2.64
N LEU A 68 8.74 7.06 -1.70
CA LEU A 68 8.24 6.65 -0.39
C LEU A 68 6.99 5.77 -0.53
N ARG A 69 6.06 6.14 -1.40
CA ARG A 69 4.86 5.33 -1.66
C ARG A 69 5.18 4.01 -2.33
N LEU A 70 6.16 3.95 -3.23
CA LEU A 70 6.61 2.69 -3.81
C LEU A 70 7.20 1.76 -2.75
N ASP A 71 7.94 2.29 -1.77
CA ASP A 71 8.47 1.50 -0.65
C ASP A 71 7.36 0.95 0.26
N PHE A 72 6.36 1.78 0.56
CA PHE A 72 5.15 1.34 1.23
C PHE A 72 4.41 0.24 0.46
N ILE A 73 4.23 0.42 -0.85
CA ILE A 73 3.58 -0.57 -1.72
C ILE A 73 4.39 -1.87 -1.75
N LYS A 74 5.71 -1.81 -1.85
CA LYS A 74 6.61 -2.98 -1.81
C LYS A 74 6.33 -3.87 -0.61
N ASP A 75 6.25 -3.30 0.59
CA ASP A 75 5.98 -4.05 1.81
C ASP A 75 4.59 -4.72 1.80
N ALA A 76 3.60 -4.06 1.20
CA ALA A 76 2.27 -4.65 0.99
C ALA A 76 2.31 -5.80 -0.02
N LEU A 77 3.00 -5.64 -1.16
CA LEU A 77 3.11 -6.67 -2.19
C LEU A 77 3.80 -7.94 -1.66
N LEU A 78 4.84 -7.79 -0.82
CA LEU A 78 5.50 -8.93 -0.16
C LEU A 78 4.54 -9.67 0.80
N LYS A 79 3.70 -8.93 1.52
CA LYS A 79 2.64 -9.52 2.38
C LYS A 79 1.56 -10.19 1.55
N GLU A 80 1.13 -9.60 0.43
CA GLU A 80 0.18 -10.21 -0.50
C GLU A 80 0.72 -11.52 -1.06
N CYS A 81 1.96 -11.53 -1.54
CA CYS A 81 2.64 -12.69 -2.10
C CYS A 81 2.75 -13.83 -1.07
N SER A 82 3.32 -13.54 0.11
CA SER A 82 3.48 -14.52 1.20
C SER A 82 2.16 -15.07 1.73
N ASN A 83 1.08 -14.29 1.62
CA ASN A 83 -0.27 -14.71 1.96
C ASN A 83 -1.08 -15.17 0.75
N GLY A 84 -0.47 -15.44 -0.41
CA GLY A 84 -1.09 -16.01 -1.61
C GLY A 84 -2.29 -15.23 -2.14
N PHE A 85 -2.23 -13.89 -2.08
CA PHE A 85 -3.18 -12.98 -2.72
C PHE A 85 -2.69 -12.55 -4.10
N ARG A 86 -3.65 -12.15 -4.94
CA ARG A 86 -3.39 -11.41 -6.17
C ARG A 86 -2.65 -10.12 -5.82
N LEU A 87 -1.58 -9.80 -6.55
CA LEU A 87 -0.78 -8.61 -6.24
C LEU A 87 -1.52 -7.33 -6.69
N PHE A 88 -1.43 -6.28 -5.89
CA PHE A 88 -2.09 -5.00 -6.15
C PHE A 88 -1.72 -4.35 -7.49
N TRP A 89 -0.56 -4.72 -8.03
CA TRP A 89 -0.01 -4.17 -9.27
C TRP A 89 -0.23 -5.05 -10.52
N GLU A 90 -1.09 -6.08 -10.45
CA GLU A 90 -1.25 -7.00 -11.58
C GLU A 90 -1.90 -6.38 -12.82
N ASP A 91 -2.57 -5.23 -12.67
CA ASP A 91 -3.26 -4.51 -13.75
C ASP A 91 -2.61 -3.15 -14.06
N VAL A 92 -1.33 -2.96 -13.69
CA VAL A 92 -0.58 -1.73 -13.96
C VAL A 92 0.72 -2.03 -14.71
N ASP A 93 1.11 -1.13 -15.60
CA ASP A 93 2.27 -1.33 -16.48
C ASP A 93 3.51 -0.52 -16.08
N ASN A 94 3.35 0.46 -15.18
CA ASN A 94 4.41 1.40 -14.80
C ASN A 94 4.15 2.06 -13.44
N VAL A 95 5.14 2.80 -12.95
CA VAL A 95 5.12 3.54 -11.69
C VAL A 95 3.95 4.53 -11.62
N ASN A 96 3.68 5.27 -12.69
CA ASN A 96 2.64 6.28 -12.70
C ASN A 96 1.24 5.65 -12.51
N ASP A 97 0.99 4.53 -13.18
CA ASP A 97 -0.27 3.79 -13.05
C ASP A 97 -0.42 3.17 -11.65
N LEU A 98 0.66 2.60 -11.12
CA LEU A 98 0.70 2.04 -9.76
C LEU A 98 0.39 3.12 -8.70
N ILE A 99 1.07 4.26 -8.78
CA ILE A 99 0.85 5.39 -7.87
C ILE A 99 -0.55 5.99 -8.06
N SER A 100 -1.05 6.07 -9.29
CA SER A 100 -2.42 6.51 -9.59
C SER A 100 -3.46 5.58 -8.94
N ASN A 101 -3.29 4.27 -9.06
CA ASN A 101 -4.18 3.28 -8.44
C ASN A 101 -4.11 3.34 -6.91
N TYR A 102 -2.92 3.52 -6.34
CA TYR A 102 -2.73 3.73 -4.90
C TYR A 102 -3.43 5.01 -4.40
N ASN A 103 -3.26 6.13 -5.11
CA ASN A 103 -3.92 7.40 -4.81
C ASN A 103 -5.44 7.31 -4.91
N LYS A 104 -5.95 6.61 -5.93
CA LYS A 104 -7.38 6.33 -6.06
C LYS A 104 -7.88 5.54 -4.84
N THR A 105 -7.11 4.56 -4.38
CA THR A 105 -7.45 3.77 -3.19
C THR A 105 -7.49 4.62 -1.91
N ILE A 106 -6.52 5.53 -1.72
CA ILE A 106 -6.55 6.53 -0.63
C ILE A 106 -7.83 7.38 -0.69
N PHE A 107 -8.18 7.86 -1.89
CA PHE A 107 -9.37 8.67 -2.09
C PHE A 107 -10.66 7.89 -1.76
N MET A 108 -10.78 6.63 -2.20
CA MET A 108 -11.92 5.77 -1.88
C MET A 108 -12.01 5.47 -0.38
N LEU A 109 -10.88 5.26 0.29
CA LEU A 109 -10.84 5.11 1.75
C LEU A 109 -11.40 6.34 2.45
N ARG A 110 -10.93 7.54 2.06
CA ARG A 110 -11.42 8.80 2.64
C ARG A 110 -12.93 8.93 2.49
N ARG A 111 -13.50 8.58 1.33
CA ARG A 111 -14.96 8.64 1.11
C ARG A 111 -15.76 7.79 2.10
N LEU A 112 -15.24 6.67 2.58
CA LEU A 112 -15.90 5.86 3.61
C LEU A 112 -15.90 6.53 4.99
N THR A 113 -14.94 7.40 5.26
CA THR A 113 -14.76 8.05 6.57
C THR A 113 -15.51 9.37 6.70
N PHE A 114 -15.98 9.94 5.60
CA PHE A 114 -16.72 11.20 5.58
C PHE A 114 -18.23 10.97 5.45
N ASP A 115 -19.00 11.98 5.87
CA ASP A 115 -20.45 12.00 5.69
C ASP A 115 -20.82 12.35 4.25
N LEU A 116 -20.69 11.34 3.37
CA LEU A 116 -21.06 11.41 1.96
C LEU A 116 -22.35 10.63 1.68
N PRO A 117 -23.10 11.02 0.63
CA PRO A 117 -24.22 10.24 0.10
C PRO A 117 -23.88 8.77 -0.12
N GLU A 118 -24.84 7.89 0.14
CA GLU A 118 -24.63 6.44 0.12
C GLU A 118 -24.14 5.90 -1.24
N VAL A 119 -24.57 6.52 -2.34
CA VAL A 119 -24.11 6.17 -3.70
C VAL A 119 -22.58 6.25 -3.80
N TYR A 120 -21.98 7.26 -3.19
CA TYR A 120 -20.53 7.47 -3.20
C TYR A 120 -19.78 6.54 -2.25
N LYS A 121 -20.39 6.20 -1.11
CA LYS A 121 -19.85 5.18 -0.20
C LYS A 121 -19.88 3.80 -0.85
N ARG A 122 -20.97 3.47 -1.57
CA ARG A 122 -21.10 2.21 -2.31
C ARG A 122 -20.04 2.05 -3.39
N GLU A 123 -19.81 3.09 -4.21
CA GLU A 123 -18.74 3.09 -5.21
C GLU A 123 -17.36 2.84 -4.56
N SER A 124 -17.13 3.42 -3.38
CA SER A 124 -15.90 3.22 -2.62
C SER A 124 -15.77 1.77 -2.12
N PHE A 125 -16.85 1.18 -1.61
CA PHE A 125 -16.89 -0.24 -1.24
C PHE A 125 -16.60 -1.15 -2.43
N ASP A 126 -17.22 -0.90 -3.58
CA ASP A 126 -17.06 -1.73 -4.78
C ASP A 126 -15.63 -1.67 -5.35
N HIS A 127 -14.90 -0.56 -5.12
CA HIS A 127 -13.46 -0.47 -5.39
C HIS A 127 -12.64 -1.20 -4.31
N LEU A 128 -12.84 -0.84 -3.04
CA LEU A 128 -11.98 -1.28 -1.92
C LEU A 128 -12.08 -2.78 -1.62
N ILE A 129 -13.21 -3.41 -1.93
CA ILE A 129 -13.37 -4.87 -1.77
C ILE A 129 -12.46 -5.68 -2.71
N LYS A 130 -11.91 -5.05 -3.75
CA LYS A 130 -10.94 -5.66 -4.67
C LYS A 130 -9.50 -5.47 -4.18
N VAL A 131 -9.29 -4.56 -3.23
CA VAL A 131 -7.98 -4.23 -2.68
C VAL A 131 -7.73 -5.13 -1.47
N THR A 132 -6.49 -5.58 -1.29
CA THR A 132 -6.16 -6.44 -0.16
C THR A 132 -6.04 -5.62 1.13
N PRO A 133 -6.26 -6.27 2.30
CA PRO A 133 -6.05 -5.63 3.59
C PRO A 133 -4.62 -5.07 3.79
N PHE A 134 -3.61 -5.62 3.11
CA PHE A 134 -2.21 -5.19 3.26
C PHE A 134 -1.94 -3.84 2.62
N ILE A 135 -2.51 -3.57 1.45
CA ILE A 135 -2.44 -2.25 0.81
C ILE A 135 -3.16 -1.21 1.67
N LEU A 136 -4.36 -1.52 2.15
CA LEU A 136 -5.10 -0.59 2.99
C LEU A 136 -4.38 -0.30 4.32
N GLN A 137 -3.78 -1.32 4.94
CA GLN A 137 -2.96 -1.17 6.15
C GLN A 137 -1.81 -0.21 5.94
N THR A 138 -1.15 -0.34 4.79
CA THR A 138 -0.03 0.50 4.40
C THR A 138 -0.47 1.94 4.19
N ILE A 139 -1.66 2.18 3.61
CA ILE A 139 -2.22 3.54 3.50
C ILE A 139 -2.43 4.18 4.88
N TYR A 140 -2.85 3.41 5.88
CA TYR A 140 -2.95 3.93 7.26
C TYR A 140 -1.59 4.19 7.93
N GLU A 141 -0.52 3.58 7.42
CA GLU A 141 0.86 3.80 7.87
C GLU A 141 1.55 4.93 7.09
N ASP A 142 1.07 5.27 5.89
CA ASP A 142 1.53 6.39 5.06
C ASP A 142 1.19 7.74 5.72
N ILE A 143 2.20 8.33 6.36
CA ILE A 143 2.11 9.64 7.01
C ILE A 143 1.76 10.79 6.05
N SER A 144 1.96 10.62 4.73
CA SER A 144 1.60 11.62 3.73
C SER A 144 0.10 11.64 3.42
N SER A 145 -0.64 10.63 3.88
CA SER A 145 -2.02 10.37 3.48
C SER A 145 -2.90 10.09 4.70
N PRO A 146 -3.28 11.12 5.51
CA PRO A 146 -4.13 10.87 6.68
C PRO A 146 -5.48 10.29 6.26
N VAL A 147 -5.82 9.16 6.86
CA VAL A 147 -7.10 8.45 6.79
C VAL A 147 -7.54 8.11 8.21
N PHE A 148 -8.84 8.20 8.49
CA PHE A 148 -9.40 8.01 9.83
C PHE A 148 -10.24 6.72 9.92
N MET A 149 -10.71 6.39 11.13
CA MET A 149 -11.68 5.30 11.35
C MET A 149 -11.24 3.91 10.84
N LYS A 150 -9.96 3.60 11.00
CA LYS A 150 -9.33 2.32 10.58
C LYS A 150 -10.16 1.08 10.92
N ASP A 151 -10.56 0.94 12.18
CA ASP A 151 -11.30 -0.23 12.65
C ASP A 151 -12.67 -0.36 11.98
N TYR A 152 -13.39 0.75 11.83
CA TYR A 152 -14.68 0.77 11.14
C TYR A 152 -14.54 0.31 9.68
N VAL A 153 -13.51 0.81 8.97
CA VAL A 153 -13.28 0.44 7.56
C VAL A 153 -12.97 -1.06 7.43
N PHE A 154 -12.06 -1.58 8.26
CA PHE A 154 -11.70 -3.00 8.20
C PHE A 154 -12.85 -3.92 8.60
N ILE A 155 -13.64 -3.57 9.61
CA ILE A 155 -14.84 -4.33 9.97
C ILE A 155 -15.84 -4.29 8.81
N SER A 156 -16.09 -3.12 8.22
CA SER A 156 -17.06 -2.97 7.13
C SER A 156 -16.68 -3.79 5.90
N LEU A 157 -15.41 -3.74 5.48
CA LEU A 157 -14.91 -4.54 4.36
C LEU A 157 -14.91 -6.04 4.67
N ALA A 158 -14.58 -6.43 5.91
CA ALA A 158 -14.70 -7.82 6.34
C ALA A 158 -16.13 -8.35 6.22
N MET A 159 -17.13 -7.53 6.56
CA MET A 159 -18.54 -7.90 6.45
C MET A 159 -18.99 -8.01 4.99
N GLU A 160 -18.55 -7.12 4.11
CA GLU A 160 -18.86 -7.25 2.67
C GLU A 160 -18.25 -8.54 2.09
N HIS A 161 -17.01 -8.87 2.42
CA HIS A 161 -16.41 -10.15 2.01
C HIS A 161 -17.12 -11.36 2.61
N LEU A 162 -17.65 -11.26 3.83
CA LEU A 162 -18.44 -12.32 4.44
C LEU A 162 -19.73 -12.59 3.64
N LYS A 163 -20.42 -11.53 3.19
CA LYS A 163 -21.61 -11.64 2.32
C LYS A 163 -21.28 -12.33 1.00
N LEU A 164 -20.07 -12.11 0.47
CA LEU A 164 -19.55 -12.76 -0.74
C LEU A 164 -18.96 -14.16 -0.50
N LYS A 165 -18.99 -14.68 0.74
CA LYS A 165 -18.36 -15.95 1.16
C LYS A 165 -16.84 -15.99 0.94
N SER A 166 -16.19 -14.84 0.83
CA SER A 166 -14.73 -14.71 0.73
C SER A 166 -14.09 -14.70 2.13
N TYR A 167 -14.18 -15.83 2.84
CA TYR A 167 -13.78 -15.92 4.25
C TYR A 167 -12.30 -15.59 4.49
N ARG A 168 -11.40 -15.98 3.57
CA ARG A 168 -9.97 -15.63 3.65
C ARG A 168 -9.74 -14.12 3.71
N PHE A 169 -10.44 -13.36 2.88
CA PHE A 169 -10.37 -11.89 2.92
C PHE A 169 -10.95 -11.35 4.23
N SER A 170 -12.13 -11.84 4.62
CA SER A 170 -12.80 -11.40 5.86
C SER A 170 -11.91 -11.60 7.09
N ILE A 171 -11.27 -12.77 7.23
CA ILE A 171 -10.33 -13.07 8.32
C ILE A 171 -9.16 -12.08 8.34
N ASN A 172 -8.53 -11.81 7.18
CA ASN A 172 -7.37 -10.93 7.12
C ASN A 172 -7.73 -9.47 7.44
N TYR A 173 -8.90 -9.00 6.99
CA TYR A 173 -9.41 -7.70 7.39
C TYR A 173 -9.66 -7.59 8.90
N LEU A 174 -10.35 -8.57 9.50
CA LEU A 174 -10.63 -8.57 10.93
C LEU A 174 -9.34 -8.65 11.77
N ARG A 175 -8.31 -9.36 11.29
CA ARG A 175 -6.99 -9.42 11.95
C ARG A 175 -6.28 -8.07 12.04
N LEU A 176 -6.59 -7.12 11.18
CA LEU A 176 -5.98 -5.79 11.16
C LEU A 176 -6.74 -4.73 11.96
N VAL A 177 -7.91 -5.07 12.51
CA VAL A 177 -8.61 -4.22 13.48
C VAL A 177 -7.73 -4.04 14.71
N TYR A 178 -7.49 -2.79 15.12
CA TYR A 178 -6.63 -2.46 16.25
C TYR A 178 -7.35 -2.75 17.58
N HIS A 179 -8.57 -2.24 17.76
CA HIS A 179 -9.36 -2.47 18.96
C HIS A 179 -10.26 -3.71 18.82
N LYS A 180 -9.65 -4.91 18.81
CA LYS A 180 -10.42 -6.17 18.78
C LYS A 180 -11.11 -6.40 20.11
N ASN A 181 -12.39 -6.76 20.06
CA ASN A 181 -13.13 -7.30 21.19
C ASN A 181 -13.26 -8.84 21.09
N ASP A 182 -13.82 -9.46 22.13
CA ASP A 182 -14.03 -10.92 22.16
C ASP A 182 -14.93 -11.42 21.03
N GLU A 183 -15.87 -10.61 20.55
CA GLU A 183 -16.76 -10.97 19.46
C GLU A 183 -16.01 -11.09 18.13
N ILE A 184 -15.12 -10.14 17.83
CA ILE A 184 -14.25 -10.19 16.64
C ILE A 184 -13.33 -11.40 16.72
N ASN A 185 -12.74 -11.70 17.87
CA ASN A 185 -11.88 -12.87 18.04
C ASN A 185 -12.65 -14.19 17.87
N LYS A 186 -13.88 -14.28 18.40
CA LYS A 186 -14.78 -15.43 18.19
C LYS A 186 -15.13 -15.58 16.70
N LEU A 187 -15.47 -14.49 16.03
CA LEU A 187 -15.80 -14.51 14.61
C LEU A 187 -14.61 -14.97 13.76
N ILE A 188 -13.41 -14.46 14.01
CA ILE A 188 -12.18 -14.91 13.34
C ILE A 188 -12.00 -16.42 13.50
N SER A 189 -12.19 -16.94 14.72
CA SER A 189 -12.01 -18.37 15.02
C SER A 189 -13.05 -19.24 14.29
N GLN A 190 -14.31 -18.80 14.25
CA GLN A 190 -15.38 -19.48 13.51
C GLN A 190 -15.09 -19.51 12.00
N LEU A 191 -14.67 -18.38 11.43
CA LEU A 191 -14.33 -18.30 10.01
C LEU A 191 -13.13 -19.19 9.66
N GLN A 192 -12.12 -19.28 10.54
CA GLN A 192 -10.98 -20.17 10.36
C GLN A 192 -11.37 -21.65 10.35
N SER A 193 -12.29 -22.07 11.22
CA SER A 193 -12.79 -23.44 11.20
C SER A 193 -13.50 -23.77 9.88
N LEU A 194 -14.29 -22.83 9.35
CA LEU A 194 -15.00 -23.00 8.09
C LEU A 194 -14.06 -23.14 6.89
N THR A 195 -12.99 -22.34 6.85
CA THR A 195 -11.98 -22.44 5.77
C THR A 195 -11.14 -23.72 5.85
N SER A 196 -10.94 -24.25 7.06
CA SER A 196 -10.18 -25.50 7.26
C SER A 196 -11.01 -26.72 6.90
N SER A 197 -12.32 -26.71 7.17
CA SER A 197 -13.24 -27.80 6.79
C SER A 197 -13.56 -27.85 5.29
N SER A 198 -13.42 -26.74 4.56
CA SER A 198 -13.70 -26.68 3.11
C SER A 198 -12.49 -27.06 2.24
N GLY A 199 -11.32 -27.32 2.83
CA GLY A 199 -10.10 -27.69 2.11
C GLY A 199 -10.04 -29.16 1.68
N ASP A 200 -11.01 -29.99 2.10
CA ASP A 200 -11.04 -31.44 1.83
C ASP A 200 -11.97 -31.84 0.67
N GLU A 201 -12.62 -30.89 -0.02
CA GLU A 201 -13.65 -31.22 -1.03
C GLU A 201 -13.34 -30.81 -2.48
N ASN A 202 -12.19 -30.21 -2.80
CA ASN A 202 -11.80 -29.97 -4.21
C ASN A 202 -10.27 -29.96 -4.40
N GLU A 203 -9.67 -31.14 -4.56
CA GLU A 203 -8.47 -31.35 -5.40
C GLU A 203 -8.91 -31.80 -6.80
#